data_AF-A0A660YX50-F1
#
_entry.id   AF-A0A660YX50-F1
#
_cell.length_a   1.000
_cell.length_b   1.000
_cell.length_c   1.000
_cell.angle_alpha   90.00
_cell.angle_beta   90.00
_cell.angle_gamma   90.00
#
_symmetry.space_group_name_H-M   'P 1'
#
loop_
_entity.id
_entity.type
_entity.pdbx_description
1 polymer ?
#
loop_
_entity_poly.entity_id
_entity_poly.type
_entity_poly.pdbx_seq_one_letter_code
_entity_poly.pdbx_strand_id
1 'polypeptide(L)'
;MKKLLLIKFFLLLISSILAQNDSSYLIDRQIITSEDIKKSGVKRISDIFSLIDNISYSTINGYDHSVSINGLDSYQHQLWEIMLNGQRLDYSIFEDGNINNIPVTISNIDYIEIHTVPQIIEGEFLSSGLMHIHSVIPEEGLTMKGKIQIGSETGDPGPYRYTNDNTPNVDRQLTNYSVSLSFKKDFFYSIISHKGNIESLTSPAYRKRIHSIAPNFGDTPRLKLNAPSLQAGYITTDTKNKVYLTKSEIEDYYYFRPFGREIPLNNKYLQIGATGEFQFQDNYDLSYKIKYSKNKISKVENIFGFDFDWGYENI
;
A
#
# COMPACT_ATOMS: atom_id res chain seq x y z
N MET A 1 16.71 44.33 -2.39
CA MET A 1 17.30 43.15 -3.05
C MET A 1 16.72 41.78 -2.63
N LYS A 2 16.12 41.60 -1.44
CA LYS A 2 15.56 40.29 -1.03
C LYS A 2 14.20 39.89 -1.66
N LYS A 3 13.44 40.83 -2.26
CA LYS A 3 12.16 40.53 -2.93
C LYS A 3 12.30 40.01 -4.38
N LEU A 4 13.46 40.22 -5.03
CA LEU A 4 13.69 39.80 -6.41
C LEU A 4 14.15 38.34 -6.53
N LEU A 5 14.64 37.74 -5.44
CA LEU A 5 15.10 36.34 -5.42
C LEU A 5 13.94 35.35 -5.32
N LEU A 6 12.86 35.70 -4.60
CA LEU A 6 11.67 34.84 -4.50
C LEU A 6 10.94 34.71 -5.86
N ILE A 7 10.92 35.77 -6.66
CA ILE A 7 10.28 35.76 -7.98
C ILE A 7 11.09 34.92 -8.98
N LYS A 8 12.41 34.88 -8.87
CA LYS A 8 13.24 33.96 -9.69
C LYS A 8 13.12 32.50 -9.27
N PHE A 9 12.91 32.22 -7.99
CA PHE A 9 12.62 30.85 -7.51
C PHE A 9 11.23 30.37 -7.96
N PHE A 10 10.25 31.29 -8.01
CA PHE A 10 8.90 31.01 -8.53
C PHE A 10 8.86 30.86 -10.06
N LEU A 11 9.74 31.57 -10.80
CA LEU A 11 9.85 31.46 -12.26
C LEU A 11 10.67 30.24 -12.75
N LEU A 12 11.56 29.69 -11.92
CA LEU A 12 12.31 28.46 -12.25
C LEU A 12 11.45 27.19 -12.10
N LEU A 13 10.38 27.23 -11.30
CA LEU A 13 9.39 26.14 -11.19
C LEU A 13 8.44 26.06 -12.40
N ILE A 14 8.35 27.11 -13.22
CA ILE A 14 7.46 27.16 -14.40
C ILE A 14 8.13 26.54 -15.64
N SER A 15 9.44 26.24 -15.60
CA SER A 15 10.17 25.68 -16.74
C SER A 15 10.21 24.15 -16.82
N SER A 16 9.57 23.44 -15.90
CA SER A 16 9.42 22.00 -15.93
C SER A 16 7.94 21.64 -16.01
N ILE A 17 7.60 20.82 -17.01
CA ILE A 17 6.30 20.15 -17.23
C ILE A 17 5.34 20.92 -18.15
N LEU A 18 5.76 21.11 -19.40
CA LEU A 18 4.87 20.82 -20.53
C LEU A 18 5.02 19.32 -20.86
N ALA A 19 4.58 18.45 -19.95
CA ALA A 19 4.30 17.08 -20.33
C ALA A 19 3.00 17.15 -21.13
N GLN A 20 3.10 16.98 -22.45
CA GLN A 20 1.91 16.69 -23.26
C GLN A 20 1.25 15.46 -22.65
N ASN A 21 0.09 15.65 -22.01
CA ASN A 21 -0.87 14.60 -21.70
C ASN A 21 -1.46 14.10 -23.01
N ASP A 22 -0.61 13.46 -23.83
CA ASP A 22 -1.08 12.74 -25.00
C ASP A 22 -1.50 11.35 -24.51
N SER A 23 -2.78 11.20 -24.21
CA SER A 23 -3.42 9.97 -23.71
C SER A 23 -3.34 8.78 -24.70
N SER A 24 -2.66 8.98 -25.83
CA SER A 24 -2.53 8.07 -26.96
C SER A 24 -1.39 7.05 -26.83
N TYR A 25 -0.56 7.10 -25.77
CA TYR A 25 0.57 6.18 -25.55
C TYR A 25 0.46 5.28 -24.31
N LEU A 26 -0.75 4.97 -23.83
CA LEU A 26 -0.93 3.97 -22.77
C LEU A 26 -0.74 2.55 -23.34
N ILE A 27 0.51 2.13 -23.39
CA ILE A 27 0.90 0.75 -23.69
C ILE A 27 0.53 -0.10 -22.46
N ASP A 28 -0.29 -1.12 -22.68
CA ASP A 28 -0.68 -2.16 -21.72
C ASP A 28 -1.19 -1.64 -20.36
N ARG A 29 -2.45 -1.16 -20.36
CA ARG A 29 -3.20 -0.70 -19.18
C ARG A 29 -4.40 -1.62 -18.93
N GLN A 30 -4.49 -2.19 -17.73
CA GLN A 30 -5.65 -2.94 -17.27
C GLN A 30 -6.40 -2.12 -16.21
N ILE A 31 -7.74 -2.11 -16.27
CA ILE A 31 -8.58 -1.49 -15.24
C ILE A 31 -9.40 -2.57 -14.55
N ILE A 32 -9.29 -2.66 -13.23
CA ILE A 32 -10.08 -3.54 -12.38
C ILE A 32 -11.06 -2.66 -11.61
N THR A 33 -12.35 -2.76 -11.93
CA THR A 33 -13.38 -1.92 -11.32
C THR A 33 -13.86 -2.48 -9.98
N SER A 34 -14.52 -1.64 -9.17
CA SER A 34 -15.17 -2.07 -7.93
C SER A 34 -16.22 -3.16 -8.15
N GLU A 35 -16.81 -3.25 -9.34
CA GLU A 35 -17.75 -4.30 -9.71
C GLU A 35 -17.04 -5.64 -9.96
N ASP A 36 -15.89 -5.62 -10.64
CA ASP A 36 -15.05 -6.80 -10.87
C ASP A 36 -14.53 -7.37 -9.53
N ILE A 37 -14.10 -6.48 -8.65
CA ILE A 37 -13.69 -6.81 -7.27
C ILE A 37 -14.83 -7.48 -6.48
N LYS A 38 -16.06 -6.97 -6.60
CA LYS A 38 -17.22 -7.57 -5.92
C LYS A 38 -17.56 -8.95 -6.48
N LYS A 39 -17.58 -9.09 -7.81
CA LYS A 39 -17.95 -10.33 -8.51
C LYS A 39 -16.93 -11.45 -8.32
N SER A 40 -15.65 -11.11 -8.23
CA SER A 40 -14.57 -12.08 -8.01
C SER A 40 -14.55 -12.66 -6.59
N GLY A 41 -15.21 -12.02 -5.63
CA GLY A 41 -15.20 -12.46 -4.24
C GLY A 41 -13.88 -12.21 -3.51
N VAL A 42 -13.03 -11.34 -4.05
CA VAL A 42 -11.78 -10.86 -3.44
C VAL A 42 -12.04 -10.32 -2.03
N LYS A 43 -11.22 -10.74 -1.05
CA LYS A 43 -11.44 -10.41 0.37
C LYS A 43 -10.32 -9.58 0.98
N ARG A 44 -9.08 -9.80 0.55
CA ARG A 44 -7.86 -9.07 0.92
C ARG A 44 -7.32 -8.32 -0.29
N ILE A 45 -6.54 -7.26 -0.06
CA ILE A 45 -6.01 -6.45 -1.18
C ILE A 45 -5.07 -7.30 -2.03
N SER A 46 -4.29 -8.18 -1.43
CA SER A 46 -3.44 -9.11 -2.18
C SER A 46 -4.21 -10.04 -3.12
N ASP A 47 -5.48 -10.35 -2.83
CA ASP A 47 -6.26 -11.24 -3.72
C ASP A 47 -6.50 -10.57 -5.09
N ILE A 48 -6.33 -9.24 -5.20
CA ILE A 48 -6.41 -8.50 -6.47
C ILE A 48 -5.39 -9.04 -7.47
N PHE A 49 -4.24 -9.57 -7.03
CA PHE A 49 -3.25 -10.16 -7.93
C PHE A 49 -3.85 -11.28 -8.81
N SER A 50 -4.85 -12.02 -8.32
CA SER A 50 -5.53 -13.05 -9.12
C SER A 50 -6.37 -12.50 -10.28
N LEU A 51 -6.64 -11.19 -10.30
CA LEU A 51 -7.42 -10.50 -11.33
C LEU A 51 -6.54 -9.79 -12.36
N ILE A 52 -5.22 -9.73 -12.14
CA ILE A 52 -4.31 -9.00 -13.01
C ILE A 52 -3.80 -9.93 -14.10
N ASP A 53 -3.89 -9.49 -15.34
CA ASP A 53 -3.36 -10.23 -16.48
C ASP A 53 -1.83 -10.12 -16.54
N ASN A 54 -1.16 -11.18 -17.01
CA ASN A 54 0.28 -11.20 -17.31
C ASN A 54 1.22 -10.87 -16.13
N ILE A 55 0.79 -11.10 -14.89
CA ILE A 55 1.68 -11.00 -13.72
C ILE A 55 2.25 -12.36 -13.30
N SER A 56 3.39 -12.33 -12.64
CA SER A 56 3.89 -13.45 -11.86
C SER A 56 3.76 -13.11 -10.39
N TYR A 57 3.03 -13.93 -9.63
CA TYR A 57 3.05 -13.81 -8.17
C TYR A 57 3.18 -15.18 -7.50
N SER A 58 3.84 -15.17 -6.35
CA SER A 58 4.01 -16.34 -5.51
C SER A 58 3.87 -15.96 -4.05
N THR A 59 3.52 -16.93 -3.22
CA THR A 59 3.51 -16.78 -1.77
C THR A 59 4.07 -18.03 -1.13
N ILE A 60 4.74 -17.86 0.01
CA ILE A 60 5.23 -18.97 0.83
C ILE A 60 4.29 -19.28 1.99
N ASN A 61 3.33 -18.41 2.30
CA ASN A 61 2.55 -18.47 3.53
C ASN A 61 1.13 -17.88 3.39
N GLY A 62 0.70 -17.58 2.16
CA GLY A 62 -0.61 -17.02 1.84
C GLY A 62 -0.79 -15.53 2.19
N TYR A 63 0.23 -14.93 2.80
CA TYR A 63 0.17 -13.55 3.32
C TYR A 63 1.22 -12.62 2.70
N ASP A 64 2.46 -13.09 2.62
CA ASP A 64 3.57 -12.39 1.99
C ASP A 64 3.62 -12.79 0.52
N HIS A 65 3.40 -11.80 -0.33
CA HIS A 65 3.28 -11.99 -1.77
C HIS A 65 4.52 -11.43 -2.43
N SER A 66 5.20 -12.28 -3.18
CA SER A 66 6.24 -11.88 -4.13
C SER A 66 5.59 -11.64 -5.46
N VAL A 67 5.63 -10.41 -5.94
CA VAL A 67 4.90 -10.01 -7.14
C VAL A 67 5.83 -9.32 -8.12
N SER A 68 5.65 -9.68 -9.38
CA SER A 68 6.24 -9.04 -10.54
C SER A 68 5.11 -8.62 -11.47
N ILE A 69 4.86 -7.31 -11.52
CA ILE A 69 3.78 -6.72 -12.34
C ILE A 69 4.15 -6.68 -13.82
N ASN A 70 5.44 -6.63 -14.15
CA ASN A 70 5.92 -6.57 -15.53
C ASN A 70 6.09 -7.95 -16.19
N GLY A 71 5.51 -9.00 -15.61
CA GLY A 71 5.58 -10.36 -16.13
C GLY A 71 6.95 -11.04 -16.03
N LEU A 72 7.94 -10.39 -15.41
CA LEU A 72 9.22 -11.04 -15.04
C LEU A 72 9.00 -12.04 -13.90
N ASP A 73 10.01 -12.85 -13.60
CA ASP A 73 9.91 -13.82 -12.51
C ASP A 73 9.72 -13.11 -11.15
N SER A 74 8.73 -13.55 -10.35
CA SER A 74 8.51 -13.08 -8.97
C SER A 74 9.70 -13.25 -8.01
N TYR A 75 10.70 -14.07 -8.38
CA TYR A 75 11.97 -14.23 -7.66
C TYR A 75 13.03 -13.17 -8.02
N GLN A 76 12.81 -12.40 -9.09
CA GLN A 76 13.62 -11.23 -9.46
C GLN A 76 12.98 -9.96 -8.88
N HIS A 77 13.77 -8.89 -8.68
CA HIS A 77 13.43 -7.67 -7.94
C HIS A 77 11.95 -7.23 -8.02
N GLN A 78 11.32 -7.11 -6.85
CA GLN A 78 9.86 -6.92 -6.66
C GLN A 78 9.47 -5.44 -6.57
N LEU A 79 10.18 -4.58 -7.30
CA LEU A 79 10.11 -3.13 -7.14
C LEU A 79 8.99 -2.48 -7.97
N TRP A 80 7.81 -3.10 -8.03
CA TRP A 80 6.65 -2.46 -8.62
C TRP A 80 6.12 -1.37 -7.68
N GLU A 81 5.51 -0.35 -8.26
CA GLU A 81 5.08 0.81 -7.50
C GLU A 81 3.61 0.74 -7.14
N ILE A 82 3.26 1.27 -5.97
CA ILE A 82 1.86 1.44 -5.56
C ILE A 82 1.59 2.93 -5.48
N MET A 83 0.57 3.39 -6.19
CA MET A 83 0.01 4.72 -6.03
C MET A 83 -1.38 4.62 -5.42
N LEU A 84 -1.68 5.49 -4.46
CA LEU A 84 -3.01 5.66 -3.90
C LEU A 84 -3.47 7.08 -4.20
N ASN A 85 -4.52 7.23 -5.00
CA ASN A 85 -5.09 8.52 -5.37
C ASN A 85 -4.06 9.52 -5.98
N GLY A 86 -3.18 9.02 -6.84
CA GLY A 86 -2.15 9.82 -7.54
C GLY A 86 -0.85 9.94 -6.75
N GLN A 87 -0.71 9.23 -5.64
CA GLN A 87 0.39 9.43 -4.70
C GLN A 87 1.11 8.13 -4.41
N ARG A 88 2.40 8.08 -4.74
CA ARG A 88 3.25 6.92 -4.51
C ARG A 88 3.34 6.60 -3.02
N LEU A 89 3.09 5.35 -2.67
CA LEU A 89 3.23 4.82 -1.31
C LEU A 89 4.66 4.31 -1.10
N ASP A 90 5.40 4.96 -0.22
CA ASP A 90 6.77 4.54 0.17
C ASP A 90 6.73 3.51 1.31
N TYR A 91 5.98 2.43 1.07
CA TYR A 91 5.58 1.45 2.09
C TYR A 91 6.53 0.24 2.20
N SER A 92 7.39 0.03 1.19
CA SER A 92 8.27 -1.15 1.12
C SER A 92 9.26 -1.21 2.29
N ILE A 93 9.41 -2.41 2.86
CA ILE A 93 10.43 -2.75 3.85
C ILE A 93 11.41 -3.71 3.17
N PHE A 94 12.69 -3.33 3.08
CA PHE A 94 13.73 -4.13 2.43
C PHE A 94 13.40 -4.50 0.98
N GLU A 95 12.80 -3.54 0.24
CA GLU A 95 12.35 -3.73 -1.15
C GLU A 95 11.22 -4.77 -1.32
N ASP A 96 10.65 -5.26 -0.21
CA ASP A 96 9.47 -6.12 -0.19
C ASP A 96 8.27 -5.32 0.35
N GLY A 97 7.19 -5.31 -0.43
CA GLY A 97 6.00 -4.54 -0.16
C GLY A 97 4.80 -5.44 0.03
N ASN A 98 4.46 -5.78 1.28
CA ASN A 98 3.21 -6.49 1.53
C ASN A 98 2.01 -5.54 1.36
N ILE A 99 1.33 -5.65 0.21
CA ILE A 99 0.18 -4.79 -0.11
C ILE A 99 -0.97 -4.93 0.90
N ASN A 100 -1.07 -6.03 1.66
CA ASN A 100 -2.11 -6.13 2.68
C ASN A 100 -1.96 -5.12 3.81
N ASN A 101 -0.79 -4.51 3.94
CA ASN A 101 -0.48 -3.58 4.99
C ASN A 101 -0.81 -2.11 4.60
N ILE A 102 -1.12 -1.84 3.32
CA ILE A 102 -1.48 -0.47 2.89
C ILE A 102 -2.80 0.00 3.56
N PRO A 103 -2.94 1.31 3.81
CA PRO A 103 -4.02 1.87 4.62
C PRO A 103 -5.30 2.20 3.80
N VAL A 104 -5.63 1.33 2.85
CA VAL A 104 -6.91 1.35 2.12
C VAL A 104 -7.60 0.01 2.31
N THR A 105 -8.90 -0.04 2.08
CA THR A 105 -9.71 -1.25 2.15
C THR A 105 -10.44 -1.44 0.85
N ILE A 106 -10.68 -2.71 0.48
CA ILE A 106 -11.32 -3.06 -0.79
C ILE A 106 -12.67 -2.35 -0.99
N SER A 107 -13.44 -2.15 0.09
CA SER A 107 -14.73 -1.47 0.05
C SER A 107 -14.65 0.03 -0.30
N ASN A 108 -13.46 0.61 -0.22
CA ASN A 108 -13.18 2.01 -0.49
C ASN A 108 -12.44 2.20 -1.83
N ILE A 109 -12.21 1.13 -2.59
CA ILE A 109 -11.62 1.17 -3.92
C ILE A 109 -12.73 1.34 -4.94
N ASP A 110 -12.60 2.33 -5.81
CA ASP A 110 -13.47 2.56 -6.97
C ASP A 110 -13.00 1.74 -8.16
N TYR A 111 -11.71 1.84 -8.46
CA TYR A 111 -11.03 1.01 -9.45
C TYR A 111 -9.52 1.01 -9.18
N ILE A 112 -8.84 0.11 -9.87
CA ILE A 112 -7.39 -0.03 -9.85
C ILE A 112 -6.91 -0.01 -11.29
N GLU A 113 -5.91 0.82 -11.59
CA GLU A 113 -5.19 0.79 -12.86
C GLU A 113 -3.89 0.02 -12.69
N ILE A 114 -3.65 -0.92 -13.59
CA ILE A 114 -2.41 -1.66 -13.65
C ILE A 114 -1.68 -1.27 -14.91
N HIS A 115 -0.39 -0.94 -14.75
CA HIS A 115 0.54 -0.73 -15.83
C HIS A 115 1.66 -1.74 -15.70
N THR A 116 1.82 -2.58 -16.70
CA THR A 116 2.78 -3.70 -16.69
C THR A 116 4.11 -3.31 -17.33
N VAL A 117 4.11 -2.33 -18.23
CA VAL A 117 5.30 -1.91 -18.98
C VAL A 117 5.92 -0.61 -18.45
N PRO A 118 7.24 -0.43 -18.59
CA PRO A 118 7.91 0.81 -18.24
C PRO A 118 7.34 2.00 -19.00
N GLN A 119 6.92 3.05 -18.28
CA GLN A 119 6.32 4.24 -18.88
C GLN A 119 6.41 5.45 -17.95
N ILE A 120 6.12 6.64 -18.49
CA ILE A 120 6.03 7.86 -17.70
C ILE A 120 4.57 8.03 -17.29
N ILE A 121 4.31 8.05 -15.98
CA ILE A 121 2.98 8.27 -15.40
C ILE A 121 3.04 9.47 -14.47
N GLU A 122 2.17 10.45 -14.68
CA GLU A 122 2.12 11.68 -13.88
C GLU A 122 3.49 12.39 -13.74
N GLY A 123 4.32 12.33 -14.78
CA GLY A 123 5.64 12.98 -14.82
C GLY A 123 6.80 12.16 -14.22
N GLU A 124 6.54 10.97 -13.69
CA GLU A 124 7.55 10.08 -13.12
C GLU A 124 7.79 8.87 -14.03
N PHE A 125 9.04 8.50 -14.24
CA PHE A 125 9.39 7.28 -14.97
C PHE A 125 9.26 6.07 -14.05
N LEU A 126 8.43 5.11 -14.44
CA LEU A 126 8.17 3.89 -13.72
C LEU A 126 8.80 2.73 -14.49
N SER A 127 9.76 2.01 -13.88
CA SER A 127 10.52 0.96 -14.56
C SER A 127 9.97 -0.45 -14.38
N SER A 128 9.12 -0.67 -13.38
CA SER A 128 8.84 -2.01 -12.84
C SER A 128 7.35 -2.33 -12.73
N GLY A 129 6.52 -1.53 -13.41
CA GLY A 129 5.07 -1.58 -13.34
C GLY A 129 4.48 -0.76 -12.19
N LEU A 130 3.19 -0.46 -12.31
CA LEU A 130 2.41 0.35 -11.37
C LEU A 130 1.08 -0.32 -11.06
N MET A 131 0.71 -0.30 -9.78
CA MET A 131 -0.66 -0.45 -9.33
C MET A 131 -1.17 0.88 -8.77
N HIS A 132 -2.08 1.52 -9.50
CA HIS A 132 -2.69 2.78 -9.10
C HIS A 132 -4.09 2.52 -8.55
N ILE A 133 -4.26 2.71 -7.25
CA ILE A 133 -5.52 2.50 -6.55
C ILE A 133 -6.27 3.82 -6.45
N HIS A 134 -7.50 3.85 -6.96
CA HIS A 134 -8.39 5.01 -6.90
C HIS A 134 -9.49 4.75 -5.89
N SER A 135 -9.64 5.66 -4.93
CA SER A 135 -10.66 5.55 -3.89
C SER A 135 -12.01 6.11 -4.34
N VAL A 136 -13.08 5.51 -3.84
CA VAL A 136 -14.47 5.95 -4.08
C VAL A 136 -14.67 7.38 -3.59
N ILE A 137 -15.29 8.22 -4.42
CA ILE A 137 -15.88 9.48 -3.97
C ILE A 137 -17.25 9.14 -3.37
N PRO A 138 -17.54 9.51 -2.11
CA PRO A 138 -18.78 9.14 -1.46
C PRO A 138 -20.00 9.77 -2.13
N GLU A 139 -21.15 9.14 -1.97
CA GLU A 139 -22.44 9.71 -2.34
C GLU A 139 -22.82 10.85 -1.37
N GLU A 140 -23.76 11.70 -1.80
CA GLU A 140 -24.27 12.83 -1.01
C GLU A 140 -24.82 12.36 0.35
N GLY A 141 -24.49 13.09 1.42
CA GLY A 141 -24.91 12.76 2.78
C GLY A 141 -23.85 11.97 3.56
N LEU A 142 -24.29 11.37 4.67
CA LEU A 142 -23.44 10.61 5.59
C LEU A 142 -23.59 9.10 5.35
N THR A 143 -22.48 8.40 5.14
CA THR A 143 -22.45 6.95 4.95
C THR A 143 -21.44 6.31 5.90
N MET A 144 -21.82 5.18 6.49
CA MET A 144 -20.92 4.35 7.30
C MET A 144 -20.83 2.95 6.68
N LYS A 145 -19.61 2.42 6.57
CA LYS A 145 -19.36 1.05 6.12
C LYS A 145 -18.51 0.32 7.15
N GLY A 146 -18.81 -0.95 7.37
CA GLY A 146 -18.06 -1.83 8.26
C GLY A 146 -17.85 -3.19 7.61
N LYS A 147 -16.68 -3.79 7.84
CA LYS A 147 -16.35 -5.15 7.44
C LYS A 147 -15.63 -5.83 8.58
N ILE A 148 -16.02 -7.07 8.87
CA ILE A 148 -15.29 -7.98 9.73
C ILE A 148 -15.13 -9.28 8.94
N GLN A 149 -13.92 -9.81 8.92
CA GLN A 149 -13.59 -11.07 8.29
C GLN A 149 -12.79 -11.89 9.29
N ILE A 150 -13.29 -13.08 9.57
CA ILE A 150 -12.63 -14.09 10.38
C ILE A 150 -12.36 -15.26 9.46
N GLY A 151 -11.13 -15.77 9.48
CA GLY A 151 -10.76 -16.91 8.65
C GLY A 151 -9.54 -17.61 9.19
N SER A 152 -9.30 -18.81 8.67
CA SER A 152 -8.07 -19.54 8.86
C SER A 152 -7.37 -19.73 7.52
N GLU A 153 -6.06 -19.61 7.55
CA GLU A 153 -5.19 -19.96 6.43
C GLU A 153 -4.51 -21.26 6.81
N THR A 154 -4.68 -22.31 6.01
CA THR A 154 -4.23 -23.68 6.30
C THR A 154 -3.62 -24.32 5.06
N GLY A 155 -2.53 -25.07 5.22
CA GLY A 155 -2.05 -25.98 4.18
C GLY A 155 -0.97 -25.43 3.25
N ASP A 156 -0.37 -24.28 3.57
CA ASP A 156 0.76 -23.77 2.81
C ASP A 156 2.08 -24.48 3.17
N PRO A 157 2.96 -24.71 2.18
CA PRO A 157 4.20 -25.43 2.40
C PRO A 157 5.19 -24.69 3.31
N GLY A 158 5.21 -23.36 3.25
CA GLY A 158 6.14 -22.54 4.01
C GLY A 158 7.58 -22.52 3.57
N PRO A 159 8.36 -21.57 4.13
CA PRO A 159 9.77 -21.45 3.81
C PRO A 159 10.61 -22.63 4.33
N TYR A 160 10.10 -23.39 5.30
CA TYR A 160 10.84 -24.49 5.92
C TYR A 160 10.52 -25.89 5.34
N ARG A 161 9.67 -26.02 4.32
CA ARG A 161 9.22 -27.32 3.78
C ARG A 161 10.35 -28.31 3.48
N TYR A 162 11.49 -27.79 3.03
CA TYR A 162 12.64 -28.57 2.56
C TYR A 162 13.82 -28.54 3.53
N THR A 163 13.64 -28.06 4.75
CA THR A 163 14.69 -28.06 5.78
C THR A 163 14.42 -29.14 6.82
N ASN A 164 15.42 -29.43 7.67
CA ASN A 164 15.24 -30.29 8.84
C ASN A 164 14.22 -29.72 9.84
N ASP A 165 13.91 -28.43 9.72
CA ASP A 165 12.89 -27.72 10.48
C ASP A 165 11.54 -27.69 9.74
N ASN A 166 11.26 -28.69 8.90
CA ASN A 166 10.00 -28.79 8.16
C ASN A 166 8.80 -28.76 9.12
N THR A 167 8.15 -27.60 9.16
CA THR A 167 6.89 -27.40 9.85
C THR A 167 5.83 -27.17 8.78
N PRO A 168 4.67 -27.87 8.80
CA PRO A 168 3.54 -27.46 7.98
C PRO A 168 3.26 -25.99 8.26
N ASN A 169 3.32 -25.17 7.23
CA ASN A 169 3.34 -23.75 7.43
C ASN A 169 1.93 -23.21 7.39
N VAL A 170 1.63 -22.51 8.48
CA VAL A 170 0.45 -21.70 8.68
C VAL A 170 -0.83 -22.54 8.79
N ASP A 171 -1.18 -22.89 10.03
CA ASP A 171 -2.49 -22.47 10.51
C ASP A 171 -2.27 -21.04 11.07
N ARG A 172 -2.91 -20.04 10.47
CA ARG A 172 -3.09 -18.70 11.06
C ARG A 172 -4.57 -18.50 11.26
N GLN A 173 -4.96 -17.96 12.41
CA GLN A 173 -6.29 -17.40 12.58
C GLN A 173 -6.21 -15.90 12.34
N LEU A 174 -6.92 -15.45 11.32
CA LEU A 174 -6.97 -14.07 10.86
C LEU A 174 -8.26 -13.41 11.32
N THR A 175 -8.14 -12.21 11.88
CA THR A 175 -9.27 -11.30 12.09
C THR A 175 -8.95 -9.96 11.43
N ASN A 176 -9.54 -9.74 10.26
CA ASN A 176 -9.50 -8.46 9.56
C ASN A 176 -10.75 -7.67 9.88
N TYR A 177 -10.58 -6.38 10.12
CA TYR A 177 -11.71 -5.48 10.27
C TYR A 177 -11.42 -4.14 9.63
N SER A 178 -12.49 -3.48 9.20
CA SER A 178 -12.40 -2.11 8.75
C SER A 178 -13.69 -1.36 8.98
N VAL A 179 -13.57 -0.08 9.29
CA VAL A 179 -14.69 0.85 9.39
C VAL A 179 -14.36 2.10 8.59
N SER A 180 -15.34 2.66 7.91
CA SER A 180 -15.21 3.97 7.26
C SER A 180 -16.47 4.79 7.45
N LEU A 181 -16.28 6.06 7.76
CA LEU A 181 -17.31 7.09 7.79
C LEU A 181 -17.00 8.08 6.68
N SER A 182 -17.95 8.32 5.79
CA SER A 182 -17.81 9.27 4.70
C SER A 182 -18.95 10.27 4.70
N PHE A 183 -18.64 11.52 4.37
CA PHE A 183 -19.61 12.58 4.22
C PHE A 183 -19.35 13.31 2.91
N LYS A 184 -20.40 13.59 2.14
CA LYS A 184 -20.35 14.50 1.00
C LYS A 184 -21.45 15.53 1.09
N LYS A 185 -21.10 16.78 0.79
CA LYS A 185 -22.06 17.86 0.58
C LYS A 185 -21.59 18.78 -0.53
N ASP A 186 -22.44 18.96 -1.54
CA ASP A 186 -22.15 19.79 -2.71
C ASP A 186 -20.81 19.38 -3.37
N PHE A 187 -19.81 20.26 -3.32
CA PHE A 187 -18.48 20.06 -3.89
C PHE A 187 -17.48 19.44 -2.91
N PHE A 188 -17.83 19.32 -1.63
CA PHE A 188 -16.90 18.85 -0.59
C PHE A 188 -17.20 17.42 -0.19
N TYR A 189 -16.15 16.63 0.04
CA TYR A 189 -16.27 15.32 0.66
C TYR A 189 -15.16 15.04 1.66
N SER A 190 -15.43 14.16 2.61
CA SER A 190 -14.45 13.61 3.53
C SER A 190 -14.71 12.13 3.79
N ILE A 191 -13.64 11.39 4.07
CA ILE A 191 -13.65 9.97 4.42
C ILE A 191 -12.67 9.78 5.57
N ILE A 192 -13.15 9.26 6.69
CA ILE A 192 -12.32 8.76 7.78
C ILE A 192 -12.42 7.25 7.73
N SER A 193 -11.30 6.55 7.71
CA SER A 193 -11.31 5.10 7.74
C SER A 193 -10.27 4.53 8.67
N HIS A 194 -10.54 3.31 9.13
CA HIS A 194 -9.64 2.55 9.96
C HIS A 194 -9.65 1.11 9.46
N LYS A 195 -8.45 0.57 9.26
CA LYS A 195 -8.21 -0.83 8.93
C LYS A 195 -7.37 -1.44 10.03
N GLY A 196 -7.75 -2.63 10.45
CA GLY A 196 -6.96 -3.41 11.38
C GLY A 196 -6.94 -4.88 11.03
N ASN A 197 -5.84 -5.52 11.44
CA ASN A 197 -5.63 -6.96 11.32
C ASN A 197 -5.06 -7.46 12.65
N ILE A 198 -5.57 -8.58 13.13
CA ILE A 198 -4.92 -9.39 14.15
C ILE A 198 -4.78 -10.82 13.60
N GLU A 199 -3.54 -11.30 13.50
CA GLU A 199 -3.25 -12.70 13.15
C GLU A 199 -2.64 -13.41 14.34
N SER A 200 -3.22 -14.56 14.68
CA SER A 200 -2.66 -15.44 15.70
C SER A 200 -2.03 -16.65 15.04
N LEU A 201 -0.80 -16.96 15.43
CA LEU A 201 -0.11 -18.17 14.99
C LEU A 201 -0.71 -19.38 15.72
N THR A 202 -1.40 -20.28 15.02
CA THR A 202 -2.01 -21.46 15.66
C THR A 202 -1.08 -22.67 15.63
N SER A 203 -0.12 -22.74 14.68
CA SER A 203 0.92 -23.78 14.64
C SER A 203 1.86 -23.73 15.88
N PRO A 204 1.98 -24.81 16.68
CA PRO A 204 2.89 -24.86 17.82
C PRO A 204 4.36 -24.72 17.43
N ALA A 205 4.77 -25.29 16.30
CA ALA A 205 6.15 -25.26 15.86
C ALA A 205 6.56 -23.85 15.40
N TYR A 206 5.64 -23.13 14.72
CA TYR A 206 5.87 -21.73 14.37
C TYR A 206 5.96 -20.85 15.61
N ARG A 207 5.03 -21.01 16.57
CA ARG A 207 5.08 -20.30 17.86
C ARG A 207 6.41 -20.53 18.60
N LYS A 208 6.89 -21.78 18.66
CA LYS A 208 8.16 -22.11 19.31
C LYS A 208 9.35 -21.42 18.62
N ARG A 209 9.36 -21.36 17.28
CA ARG A 209 10.40 -20.68 16.51
C ARG A 209 10.40 -19.18 16.78
N ILE A 210 9.25 -18.52 16.72
CA ILE A 210 9.11 -17.09 17.03
C ILE A 210 9.51 -16.79 18.48
N HIS A 211 9.03 -17.59 19.43
CA HIS A 211 9.39 -17.44 20.84
C HIS A 211 10.89 -17.64 21.07
N SER A 212 11.54 -18.54 20.33
CA SER A 212 13.00 -18.70 20.39
C SER A 212 13.75 -17.47 19.89
N ILE A 213 13.19 -16.68 18.96
CA ILE A 213 13.80 -15.47 18.42
C ILE A 213 13.52 -14.27 19.32
N ALA A 214 12.27 -14.12 19.76
CA ALA A 214 11.79 -12.96 20.48
C ALA A 214 10.88 -13.40 21.66
N PRO A 215 11.48 -13.86 22.77
CA PRO A 215 10.74 -14.46 23.90
C PRO A 215 9.77 -13.48 24.58
N ASN A 216 10.03 -12.17 24.44
CA ASN A 216 9.24 -11.11 25.07
C ASN A 216 7.87 -10.87 24.37
N PHE A 217 7.58 -11.53 23.25
CA PHE A 217 6.25 -11.47 22.62
C PHE A 217 5.18 -12.35 23.28
N GLY A 218 5.53 -13.04 24.37
CA GLY A 218 4.64 -13.94 25.10
C GLY A 218 4.38 -15.25 24.36
N ASP A 219 3.49 -16.06 24.94
CA ASP A 219 3.23 -17.44 24.47
C ASP A 219 2.36 -17.52 23.20
N THR A 220 1.73 -16.41 22.82
CA THR A 220 0.89 -16.30 21.61
C THR A 220 1.33 -15.09 20.79
N PRO A 221 2.45 -15.21 20.04
CA PRO A 221 2.87 -14.16 19.12
C PRO A 221 1.74 -13.80 18.14
N ARG A 222 1.49 -12.50 17.99
CA ARG A 222 0.46 -11.97 17.09
C ARG A 222 1.06 -10.97 16.12
N LEU A 223 0.58 -11.04 14.89
CA LEU A 223 0.78 -10.01 13.88
C LEU A 223 -0.33 -8.99 14.04
N LYS A 224 0.00 -7.70 13.99
CA LYS A 224 -0.99 -6.62 14.14
C LYS A 224 -0.78 -5.54 13.10
N LEU A 225 -1.88 -5.11 12.50
CA LEU A 225 -1.95 -3.89 11.70
C LEU A 225 -2.92 -2.92 12.37
N ASN A 226 -2.50 -1.67 12.50
CA ASN A 226 -3.35 -0.55 12.87
C ASN A 226 -3.15 0.59 11.87
N ALA A 227 -4.13 0.83 11.01
CA ALA A 227 -3.99 1.74 9.88
C ALA A 227 -5.17 2.71 9.74
N PRO A 228 -5.18 3.83 10.50
CA PRO A 228 -6.12 4.92 10.26
C PRO A 228 -5.76 5.75 9.02
N SER A 229 -6.77 6.27 8.34
CA SER A 229 -6.62 7.22 7.25
C SER A 229 -7.74 8.26 7.22
N LEU A 230 -7.42 9.42 6.69
CA LEU A 230 -8.30 10.53 6.43
C LEU A 230 -8.09 10.97 4.98
N GLN A 231 -9.19 11.19 4.28
CA GLN A 231 -9.21 11.80 2.96
C GLN A 231 -10.23 12.93 2.98
N ALA A 232 -9.92 14.04 2.31
CA ALA A 232 -10.89 15.08 2.02
C ALA A 232 -10.66 15.61 0.62
N GLY A 233 -11.71 16.10 -0.02
CA GLY A 233 -11.58 16.71 -1.33
C GLY A 233 -12.64 17.76 -1.63
N TYR A 234 -12.31 18.57 -2.63
CA TYR A 234 -13.15 19.61 -3.20
C TYR A 234 -13.19 19.42 -4.71
N ILE A 235 -14.36 19.16 -5.27
CA ILE A 235 -14.56 18.82 -6.68
C ILE A 235 -15.64 19.74 -7.24
N THR A 236 -15.26 20.62 -8.15
CA THR A 236 -16.13 21.43 -9.02
C THR A 236 -15.89 21.04 -10.48
N THR A 237 -16.49 21.77 -11.42
CA THR A 237 -16.21 21.61 -12.86
C THR A 237 -14.75 21.95 -13.19
N ASP A 238 -14.22 23.01 -12.57
CA ASP A 238 -12.95 23.62 -12.96
C ASP A 238 -11.81 23.25 -12.00
N THR A 239 -12.12 22.54 -10.91
CA THR A 239 -11.16 22.31 -9.83
C THR A 239 -11.40 20.97 -9.17
N LYS A 240 -10.34 20.19 -9.01
CA LYS A 240 -10.34 18.95 -8.25
C LYS A 240 -9.17 18.98 -7.29
N ASN A 241 -9.43 19.08 -6.00
CA ASN A 241 -8.40 19.00 -4.97
C ASN A 241 -8.68 17.83 -4.04
N LYS A 242 -7.64 17.12 -3.67
CA LYS A 242 -7.70 16.01 -2.72
C LYS A 242 -6.54 16.14 -1.76
N VAL A 243 -6.82 15.96 -0.48
CA VAL A 243 -5.82 15.81 0.57
C VAL A 243 -6.03 14.46 1.23
N TYR A 244 -4.93 13.83 1.61
CA TYR A 244 -4.96 12.56 2.30
C TYR A 244 -3.88 12.53 3.38
N LEU A 245 -4.23 11.88 4.48
CA LEU A 245 -3.38 11.61 5.62
C LEU A 245 -3.57 10.14 5.96
N THR A 246 -2.47 9.43 6.12
CA THR A 246 -2.53 8.05 6.57
C THR A 246 -1.39 7.72 7.51
N LYS A 247 -1.69 6.85 8.47
CA LYS A 247 -0.73 6.28 9.39
C LYS A 247 -0.94 4.77 9.41
N SER A 248 0.14 4.01 9.51
CA SER A 248 0.09 2.57 9.70
C SER A 248 1.14 2.16 10.72
N GLU A 249 0.76 1.29 11.66
CA GLU A 249 1.66 0.63 12.60
C GLU A 249 1.51 -0.87 12.42
N ILE A 250 2.63 -1.56 12.20
CA ILE A 250 2.69 -2.99 11.96
C ILE A 250 3.60 -3.63 13.02
N GLU A 251 3.12 -4.67 13.67
CA GLU A 251 3.94 -5.62 14.43
C GLU A 251 3.99 -6.92 13.63
N ASP A 252 5.18 -7.29 13.14
CA ASP A 252 5.35 -8.43 12.23
C ASP A 252 6.58 -9.31 12.57
N TYR A 253 6.57 -10.54 12.05
CA TYR A 253 7.70 -11.46 11.99
C TYR A 253 8.04 -11.74 10.53
N TYR A 254 8.56 -10.72 9.86
CA TYR A 254 8.85 -10.76 8.43
C TYR A 254 9.92 -11.81 8.13
N TYR A 255 9.66 -12.71 7.18
CA TYR A 255 10.64 -13.70 6.77
C TYR A 255 11.69 -13.05 5.85
N PHE A 256 12.83 -12.68 6.42
CA PHE A 256 13.89 -12.04 5.67
C PHE A 256 14.74 -13.09 4.96
N ARG A 257 14.53 -13.22 3.64
CA ARG A 257 15.18 -14.22 2.79
C ARG A 257 16.70 -14.26 2.92
N PRO A 258 17.43 -13.12 2.96
CA PRO A 258 18.88 -13.15 3.10
C PRO A 258 19.39 -13.85 4.37
N PHE A 259 18.59 -13.86 5.45
CA PHE A 259 18.92 -14.59 6.68
C PHE A 259 18.21 -15.94 6.81
N GLY A 260 17.35 -16.29 5.85
CA GLY A 260 16.59 -17.54 5.86
C GLY A 260 15.69 -17.70 7.08
N ARG A 261 15.23 -16.60 7.70
CA ARG A 261 14.50 -16.63 8.97
C ARG A 261 13.60 -15.43 9.21
N GLU A 262 12.68 -15.61 10.14
CA GLU A 262 11.82 -14.52 10.61
C GLU A 262 12.61 -13.48 11.41
N ILE A 263 12.25 -12.22 11.20
CA ILE A 263 12.79 -11.06 11.89
C ILE A 263 11.64 -10.31 12.55
N PRO A 264 11.64 -10.18 13.89
CA PRO A 264 10.64 -9.38 14.57
C PRO A 264 10.86 -7.91 14.24
N LEU A 265 9.82 -7.24 13.79
CA LEU A 265 9.88 -5.83 13.44
C LEU A 265 8.65 -5.06 13.92
N ASN A 266 8.87 -3.78 14.20
CA ASN A 266 7.80 -2.81 14.38
C ASN A 266 7.97 -1.74 13.30
N ASN A 267 7.02 -1.67 12.38
CA ASN A 267 7.05 -0.66 11.32
C ASN A 267 6.03 0.44 11.59
N LYS A 268 6.45 1.70 11.43
CA LYS A 268 5.60 2.88 11.54
C LYS A 268 5.69 3.70 10.27
N TYR A 269 4.57 3.79 9.58
CA TYR A 269 4.40 4.56 8.37
C TYR A 269 3.48 5.76 8.60
N LEU A 270 3.85 6.91 8.07
CA LEU A 270 3.04 8.12 8.01
C LEU A 270 3.16 8.71 6.62
N GLN A 271 2.06 9.13 6.03
CA GLN A 271 2.06 9.88 4.79
C GLN A 271 0.99 10.97 4.83
N ILE A 272 1.37 12.13 4.31
CA ILE A 272 0.50 13.28 4.08
C ILE A 272 0.70 13.67 2.63
N GLY A 273 -0.37 13.98 1.91
CA GLY A 273 -0.20 14.62 0.64
C GLY A 273 -1.44 15.32 0.14
N ALA A 274 -1.22 16.06 -0.93
CA ALA A 274 -2.24 16.80 -1.63
C ALA A 274 -2.01 16.64 -3.14
N THR A 275 -3.09 16.38 -3.86
CA THR A 275 -3.13 16.48 -5.32
C THR A 275 -4.20 17.46 -5.71
N GLY A 276 -4.02 18.13 -6.84
CA GLY A 276 -5.13 18.80 -7.45
C GLY A 276 -4.86 19.32 -8.85
N GLU A 277 -5.95 19.71 -9.47
CA GLU A 277 -6.04 20.20 -10.84
C GLU A 277 -6.90 21.46 -10.82
N PHE A 278 -6.41 22.51 -11.47
CA PHE A 278 -7.12 23.75 -11.70
C PHE A 278 -7.15 24.06 -13.19
N GLN A 279 -8.34 24.21 -13.74
CA GLN A 279 -8.52 24.70 -15.10
C GLN A 279 -8.67 26.23 -15.06
N PHE A 280 -7.72 26.93 -15.68
CA PHE A 280 -7.70 28.38 -15.84
C PHE A 280 -8.06 28.73 -17.28
N GLN A 281 -9.27 29.25 -17.52
CA GLN A 281 -9.79 29.48 -18.87
C GLN A 281 -9.83 28.18 -19.70
N ASP A 282 -10.34 28.22 -20.93
CA ASP A 282 -10.56 27.00 -21.71
C ASP A 282 -9.28 26.24 -22.11
N ASN A 283 -8.08 26.79 -21.87
CA ASN A 283 -6.82 26.29 -22.45
C ASN A 283 -5.64 26.09 -21.48
N TYR A 284 -5.78 26.37 -20.18
CA TYR A 284 -4.66 26.17 -19.24
C TYR A 284 -5.08 25.28 -18.08
N ASP A 285 -4.33 24.21 -17.87
CA ASP A 285 -4.48 23.33 -16.71
C ASP A 285 -3.22 23.42 -15.85
N LEU A 286 -3.43 23.54 -14.54
CA LEU A 286 -2.38 23.43 -13.54
C LEU A 286 -2.66 22.21 -12.67
N SER A 287 -1.80 21.20 -12.79
CA SER A 287 -1.78 20.05 -11.89
C SER A 287 -0.68 20.22 -10.85
N TYR A 288 -0.95 19.87 -9.61
CA TYR A 288 0.04 19.87 -8.54
C TYR A 288 -0.01 18.57 -7.73
N LYS A 289 1.15 18.18 -7.22
CA LYS A 289 1.33 17.04 -6.32
C LYS A 289 2.31 17.44 -5.23
N ILE A 290 1.91 17.27 -3.98
CA ILE A 290 2.76 17.48 -2.81
C ILE A 290 2.63 16.25 -1.93
N LYS A 291 3.76 15.74 -1.44
CA LYS A 291 3.82 14.55 -0.59
C LYS A 291 4.79 14.81 0.56
N TYR A 292 4.51 14.18 1.68
CA TYR A 292 5.49 13.93 2.74
C TYR A 292 5.22 12.52 3.24
N SER A 293 6.25 11.70 3.34
CA SER A 293 6.12 10.37 3.93
C SER A 293 7.30 10.02 4.81
N LYS A 294 7.02 9.26 5.85
CA LYS A 294 8.01 8.74 6.78
C LYS A 294 7.71 7.28 7.06
N ASN A 295 8.68 6.42 6.79
CA ASN A 295 8.63 5.00 7.09
C ASN A 295 9.77 4.68 8.07
N LYS A 296 9.46 4.14 9.25
CA LYS A 296 10.46 3.83 10.29
C LYS A 296 10.28 2.41 10.78
N ILE A 297 11.33 1.62 10.62
CA ILE A 297 11.45 0.29 11.22
C ILE A 297 12.22 0.45 12.52
N SER A 298 11.64 -0.05 13.60
CA SER A 298 12.24 0.01 14.93
C SER A 298 12.63 -1.38 15.42
N LYS A 299 13.71 -1.41 16.21
CA LYS A 299 14.17 -2.59 16.92
C LYS A 299 13.06 -3.21 17.76
N VAL A 300 13.00 -4.53 17.71
CA VAL A 300 12.28 -5.34 18.68
C VAL A 300 13.29 -6.22 19.42
N GLU A 301 13.16 -6.34 20.74
CA GLU A 301 14.04 -7.19 21.53
C GLU A 301 14.02 -8.63 21.02
N ASN A 302 15.21 -9.16 20.75
CA ASN A 302 15.40 -10.48 20.19
C ASN A 302 16.76 -11.06 20.64
N ILE A 303 16.86 -12.39 20.68
CA ILE A 303 18.05 -13.08 21.18
C ILE A 303 19.26 -12.98 20.24
N PHE A 304 19.04 -12.64 18.97
CA PHE A 304 20.09 -12.51 17.96
C PHE A 304 20.70 -11.12 17.92
N GLY A 305 20.18 -10.18 18.73
CA GLY A 305 20.64 -8.80 18.75
C GLY A 305 20.38 -8.06 17.45
N PHE A 306 19.40 -8.48 16.63
CA PHE A 306 19.02 -7.74 15.43
C PHE A 306 18.66 -6.31 15.82
N ASP A 307 19.36 -5.35 15.23
CA ASP A 307 19.16 -3.94 15.46
C ASP A 307 18.82 -3.28 14.13
N PHE A 308 17.60 -2.75 14.06
CA PHE A 308 17.13 -1.99 12.92
C PHE A 308 16.78 -0.60 13.43
N ASP A 309 17.64 0.36 13.09
CA ASP A 309 17.31 1.79 13.13
C ASP A 309 17.34 2.31 11.69
N TRP A 310 16.42 1.78 10.90
CA TRP A 310 16.28 2.18 9.51
C TRP A 310 15.01 3.00 9.33
N GLY A 311 15.18 4.18 8.74
CA GLY A 311 14.09 5.07 8.42
C GLY A 311 14.30 5.67 7.04
N TYR A 312 13.20 5.86 6.33
CA TYR A 312 13.16 6.56 5.06
C TYR A 312 12.18 7.72 5.18
N GLU A 313 12.64 8.91 4.80
CA GLU A 313 11.84 10.14 4.77
C GLU A 313 11.86 10.69 3.34
N ASN A 314 10.68 10.96 2.79
CA ASN A 314 10.53 11.61 1.48
C ASN A 314 9.71 12.88 1.62
N ILE A 315 10.13 13.89 0.86
CA ILE A 315 9.46 15.17 0.65
C ILE A 315 9.25 15.31 -0.85
#